data_AF-A0A319B1J3-F1
#
_entry.id   AF-A0A319B1J3-F1
#
_cell.length_a   1.000
_cell.length_b   1.000
_cell.length_c   1.000
_cell.angle_alpha   90.00
_cell.angle_beta   90.00
_cell.angle_gamma   90.00
#
_symmetry.space_group_name_H-M   'P 1'
#
loop_
_entity.id
_entity.type
_entity.pdbx_description
1 polymer ?
#
loop_
_entity_poly.entity_id
_entity_poly.type
_entity_poly.pdbx_seq_one_letter_code
_entity_poly.pdbx_strand_id
1 'polypeptide(L)'
;MPKPPRRIHSNVSLGPYEESDPENIVLRPLNNLHDVVRQMVYEVRNHESTIASLITWAETIDPNTYRKQVPWPRELVEAFDRYKHLVDMIGPRLTAFKEYENRTNKPTKVRNSPEVRMKRFELAIEWGRAAMSAAEGRIHVLVTYRNAYDNKRSIQTHIQQASDTLQSARAAVDAAGDNYRAYWRGMAAGKPRSSVLTSDTFSDGSD
;
A
#
# COMPACT_ATOMS: atom_id res chain seq x y z
N MET A 1 44.44 -22.26 13.40
CA MET A 1 43.76 -21.32 12.49
C MET A 1 42.28 -21.70 12.40
N PRO A 2 41.34 -20.78 12.66
CA PRO A 2 39.91 -21.09 12.62
C PRO A 2 39.39 -21.11 11.16
N LYS A 3 38.52 -22.08 10.85
CA LYS A 3 37.85 -22.20 9.54
C LYS A 3 36.90 -21.00 9.31
N PRO A 4 36.81 -20.45 8.08
CA PRO A 4 35.85 -19.39 7.79
C PRO A 4 34.42 -19.96 7.78
N PRO A 5 33.39 -19.15 8.15
CA PRO A 5 32.02 -19.61 8.17
C PRO A 5 31.49 -19.82 6.74
N ARG A 6 30.85 -20.97 6.51
CA ARG A 6 30.11 -21.26 5.29
C ARG A 6 28.98 -20.24 5.15
N ARG A 7 29.06 -19.35 4.15
CA ARG A 7 27.91 -18.57 3.67
C ARG A 7 26.94 -19.51 2.99
N ILE A 8 25.83 -19.82 3.66
CA ILE A 8 24.68 -20.45 3.05
C ILE A 8 23.89 -19.35 2.34
N HIS A 9 24.15 -19.14 1.05
CA HIS A 9 23.23 -18.39 0.18
C HIS A 9 22.19 -19.38 -0.34
N SER A 10 21.14 -19.63 0.44
CA SER A 10 19.97 -20.34 -0.06
C SER A 10 19.15 -19.37 -0.91
N ASN A 11 19.27 -19.50 -2.24
CA ASN A 11 18.19 -19.11 -3.14
C ASN A 11 17.01 -20.03 -2.82
N VAL A 12 16.11 -19.57 -1.96
CA VAL A 12 14.84 -20.27 -1.72
C VAL A 12 13.97 -20.01 -2.95
N SER A 13 13.86 -21.02 -3.81
CA SER A 13 12.76 -21.11 -4.76
C SER A 13 11.47 -21.21 -3.96
N LEU A 14 10.61 -20.21 -4.11
CA LEU A 14 9.33 -20.16 -3.43
C LEU A 14 8.40 -21.24 -3.99
N GLY A 15 7.75 -21.97 -3.09
CA GLY A 15 6.79 -23.02 -3.47
C GLY A 15 5.41 -22.43 -3.84
N PRO A 16 4.52 -23.23 -4.47
CA PRO A 16 3.19 -22.77 -4.90
C PRO A 16 2.29 -22.28 -3.75
N TYR A 17 2.58 -22.69 -2.51
CA TYR A 17 1.85 -22.26 -1.31
C TYR A 17 2.23 -20.85 -0.86
N GLU A 18 3.45 -20.40 -1.15
CA GLU A 18 3.93 -19.07 -0.78
C GLU A 18 3.24 -17.99 -1.64
N GLU A 19 2.88 -18.25 -2.90
CA GLU A 19 2.16 -17.28 -3.75
C GLU A 19 0.79 -16.83 -3.19
N SER A 20 0.21 -17.57 -2.24
CA SER A 20 -1.09 -17.26 -1.62
C SER A 20 -1.01 -16.43 -0.34
N ASP A 21 0.20 -16.18 0.19
CA ASP A 21 0.39 -15.39 1.39
C ASP A 21 0.34 -13.89 1.03
N PRO A 22 -0.53 -13.07 1.65
CA PRO A 22 -0.45 -11.62 1.54
C PRO A 22 0.93 -11.05 1.95
N GLU A 23 1.71 -11.77 2.76
CA GLU A 23 3.11 -11.41 3.04
C GLU A 23 4.04 -11.65 1.83
N ASN A 24 3.67 -12.50 0.87
CA ASN A 24 4.41 -12.68 -0.39
C ASN A 24 4.21 -11.55 -1.39
N ILE A 25 3.24 -10.65 -1.16
CA ILE A 25 3.19 -9.37 -1.86
C ILE A 25 4.44 -8.53 -1.50
N VAL A 26 5.12 -8.79 -0.39
CA VAL A 26 6.25 -7.96 0.06
C VAL A 26 7.54 -8.80 0.14
N LEU A 27 8.05 -9.22 -1.02
CA LEU A 27 9.36 -9.88 -1.07
C LEU A 27 10.50 -8.93 -0.70
N ARG A 28 11.45 -9.50 0.07
CA ARG A 28 12.71 -8.96 0.62
C ARG A 28 13.49 -8.04 -0.35
N PRO A 29 14.33 -7.12 0.16
CA PRO A 29 14.92 -7.02 1.50
C PRO A 29 13.97 -6.53 2.59
N LEU A 30 14.10 -7.06 3.81
CA LEU A 30 13.43 -6.47 4.97
C LEU A 30 14.13 -5.15 5.30
N ASN A 31 13.48 -4.04 4.96
CA ASN A 31 13.93 -2.70 5.30
C ASN A 31 12.72 -1.83 5.65
N ASN A 32 13.01 -0.63 6.09
CA ASN A 32 12.05 0.39 6.47
C ASN A 32 10.99 0.69 5.37
N LEU A 33 11.28 0.49 4.08
CA LEU A 33 10.27 0.65 3.02
C LEU A 33 9.31 -0.55 2.94
N HIS A 34 9.82 -1.76 3.15
CA HIS A 34 9.01 -2.98 3.28
C HIS A 34 8.06 -2.87 4.48
N ASP A 35 8.55 -2.36 5.62
CA ASP A 35 7.74 -2.21 6.84
C ASP A 35 6.59 -1.23 6.64
N VAL A 36 6.80 -0.15 5.87
CA VAL A 36 5.73 0.80 5.51
C VAL A 36 4.62 0.11 4.70
N VAL A 37 4.98 -0.68 3.67
CA VAL A 37 3.98 -1.40 2.86
C VAL A 37 3.22 -2.39 3.72
N ARG A 38 3.92 -3.16 4.56
CA ARG A 38 3.33 -4.16 5.45
C ARG A 38 2.37 -3.53 6.46
N GLN A 39 2.75 -2.42 7.06
CA GLN A 39 1.89 -1.67 7.98
C GLN A 39 0.60 -1.22 7.29
N MET A 40 0.71 -0.67 6.08
CA MET A 40 -0.46 -0.24 5.31
C MET A 40 -1.38 -1.42 4.93
N VAL A 41 -0.82 -2.60 4.60
CA VAL A 41 -1.63 -3.81 4.38
C VAL A 41 -2.45 -4.19 5.62
N TYR A 42 -1.83 -4.15 6.81
CA TYR A 42 -2.54 -4.46 8.06
C TYR A 42 -3.63 -3.43 8.37
N GLU A 43 -3.35 -2.14 8.17
CA GLU A 43 -4.33 -1.07 8.39
C GLU A 43 -5.53 -1.20 7.44
N VAL A 44 -5.30 -1.53 6.16
CA VAL A 44 -6.39 -1.82 5.21
C VAL A 44 -7.30 -2.92 5.75
N ARG A 45 -6.72 -4.04 6.19
CA ARG A 45 -7.49 -5.19 6.72
C ARG A 45 -8.30 -4.86 7.96
N ASN A 46 -7.70 -4.11 8.88
CA ASN A 46 -8.39 -3.68 10.11
C ASN A 46 -9.61 -2.81 9.77
N HIS A 47 -9.48 -1.92 8.80
CA HIS A 47 -10.60 -1.10 8.34
C HIS A 47 -11.64 -1.91 7.55
N GLU A 48 -11.25 -2.91 6.76
CA GLU A 48 -12.19 -3.83 6.08
C GLU A 48 -13.11 -4.53 7.10
N SER A 49 -12.53 -5.03 8.20
CA SER A 49 -13.30 -5.64 9.31
C SER A 49 -14.27 -4.66 9.97
N THR A 50 -13.84 -3.40 10.12
CA THR A 50 -14.69 -2.35 10.72
C THR A 50 -15.85 -1.99 9.79
N ILE A 51 -15.60 -1.89 8.48
CA ILE A 51 -16.63 -1.64 7.47
C ILE A 51 -17.65 -2.78 7.43
N ALA A 52 -17.21 -4.05 7.48
CA ALA A 52 -18.12 -5.19 7.55
C ALA A 52 -19.06 -5.12 8.77
N SER A 53 -18.53 -4.68 9.92
CA SER A 53 -19.32 -4.46 11.13
C SER A 53 -20.31 -3.31 10.97
N LEU A 54 -19.92 -2.22 10.30
CA LEU A 54 -20.81 -1.10 9.99
C LEU A 54 -21.93 -1.50 9.02
N ILE A 55 -21.64 -2.32 8.01
CA ILE A 55 -22.66 -2.87 7.10
C ILE A 55 -23.71 -3.65 7.90
N THR A 56 -23.26 -4.54 8.78
CA THR A 56 -24.14 -5.33 9.64
C THR A 56 -24.99 -4.43 10.54
N TRP A 57 -24.39 -3.40 11.16
CA TRP A 57 -25.12 -2.43 11.96
C TRP A 57 -26.15 -1.64 11.15
N ALA A 58 -25.82 -1.20 9.93
CA ALA A 58 -26.75 -0.43 9.11
C ALA A 58 -28.03 -1.22 8.80
N GLU A 59 -27.93 -2.55 8.70
CA GLU A 59 -29.10 -3.39 8.48
C GLU A 59 -30.05 -3.46 9.67
N THR A 60 -29.57 -3.27 10.90
CA THR A 60 -30.40 -3.28 12.10
C THR A 60 -31.15 -1.97 12.34
N ILE A 61 -30.92 -0.94 11.52
CA ILE A 61 -31.55 0.37 11.70
C ILE A 61 -33.01 0.30 11.25
N ASP A 62 -33.92 0.56 12.18
CA ASP A 62 -35.33 0.79 11.88
C ASP A 62 -35.54 2.25 11.42
N PRO A 63 -35.99 2.48 10.18
CA PRO A 63 -36.24 3.82 9.66
C PRO A 63 -37.30 4.60 10.44
N ASN A 64 -38.23 3.90 11.12
CA ASN A 64 -39.33 4.55 11.84
C ASN A 64 -38.88 5.16 13.17
N THR A 65 -37.84 4.61 13.79
CA THR A 65 -37.31 5.05 15.09
C THR A 65 -35.99 5.80 14.98
N TYR A 66 -35.23 5.61 13.90
CA TYR A 66 -33.98 6.33 13.69
C TYR A 66 -34.20 7.84 13.58
N ARG A 67 -33.43 8.63 14.35
CA ARG A 67 -33.46 10.08 14.31
C ARG A 67 -32.05 10.63 14.26
N LYS A 68 -31.83 11.58 13.35
CA LYS A 68 -30.62 12.38 13.30
C LYS A 68 -30.52 13.24 14.55
N GLN A 69 -29.32 13.36 15.10
CA GLN A 69 -29.03 14.33 16.14
C GLN A 69 -28.92 15.74 15.53
N VAL A 70 -29.73 16.66 16.03
CA VAL A 70 -29.69 18.07 15.65
C VAL A 70 -29.87 18.93 16.92
N PRO A 71 -29.02 19.93 17.17
CA PRO A 71 -27.82 20.27 16.39
C PRO A 71 -26.71 19.22 16.53
N TRP A 72 -25.78 19.19 15.58
CA TRP A 72 -24.55 18.42 15.75
C TRP A 72 -23.70 19.02 16.87
N PRO A 73 -23.14 18.19 17.78
CA PRO A 73 -22.16 18.66 18.74
C PRO A 73 -20.89 19.09 17.99
N ARG A 74 -20.11 19.99 18.61
CA ARG A 74 -18.93 20.59 17.99
C ARG A 74 -17.92 19.53 17.54
N GLU A 75 -17.74 18.48 18.33
CA GLU A 75 -16.82 17.38 18.06
C GLU A 75 -17.21 16.59 16.80
N LEU A 76 -18.52 16.44 16.53
CA LEU A 76 -19.02 15.83 15.30
C LEU A 76 -18.76 16.74 14.09
N VAL A 77 -19.00 18.06 14.23
CA VAL A 77 -18.71 19.02 13.15
C VAL A 77 -17.22 18.96 12.77
N GLU A 78 -16.33 19.04 13.77
CA GLU A 78 -14.88 19.00 13.57
C GLU A 78 -14.43 17.66 12.95
N ALA A 79 -14.95 16.53 13.41
CA ALA A 79 -14.64 15.22 12.84
C ALA A 79 -15.14 15.09 11.39
N PHE A 80 -16.34 15.62 11.11
CA PHE A 80 -16.93 15.59 9.78
C PHE A 80 -16.12 16.42 8.78
N ASP A 81 -15.81 17.67 9.14
CA ASP A 81 -15.01 18.56 8.31
C ASP A 81 -13.60 18.00 8.08
N ARG A 82 -13.00 17.42 9.11
CA ARG A 82 -11.68 16.79 9.01
C ARG A 82 -11.67 15.66 8.00
N TYR A 83 -12.61 14.71 8.05
CA TYR A 83 -12.57 13.62 7.07
C TYR A 83 -12.89 14.11 5.66
N LYS A 84 -13.75 15.13 5.49
CA LYS A 84 -14.03 15.73 4.18
C LYS A 84 -12.77 16.35 3.58
N HIS A 85 -12.02 17.11 4.38
CA HIS A 85 -10.72 17.64 3.97
C HIS A 85 -9.75 16.52 3.56
N LEU A 86 -9.69 15.41 4.30
CA LEU A 86 -8.85 14.25 3.95
C LEU A 86 -9.28 13.60 2.63
N VAL A 87 -10.58 13.52 2.34
CA VAL A 87 -11.10 13.02 1.05
C VAL A 87 -10.62 13.89 -0.11
N ASP A 88 -10.62 15.22 0.05
CA ASP A 88 -10.15 16.15 -0.98
C ASP A 88 -8.66 15.96 -1.31
N MET A 89 -7.89 15.44 -0.35
CA MET A 89 -6.47 15.18 -0.53
C MET A 89 -6.19 13.96 -1.42
N ILE A 90 -7.13 13.02 -1.57
CA ILE A 90 -6.91 11.78 -2.35
C ILE A 90 -6.64 12.09 -3.82
N GLY A 91 -7.49 12.92 -4.43
CA GLY A 91 -7.46 13.22 -5.86
C GLY A 91 -6.08 13.69 -6.33
N PRO A 92 -5.49 14.75 -5.73
CA PRO A 92 -4.16 15.24 -6.09
C PRO A 92 -3.05 14.18 -6.01
N ARG A 93 -3.04 13.30 -4.99
CA ARG A 93 -1.98 12.26 -4.88
C ARG A 93 -2.16 11.16 -5.93
N LEU A 94 -3.40 10.73 -6.16
CA LEU A 94 -3.71 9.76 -7.20
C LEU A 94 -3.31 10.29 -8.58
N THR A 95 -3.62 11.56 -8.86
CA THR A 95 -3.22 12.23 -10.10
C THR A 95 -1.70 12.26 -10.23
N ALA A 96 -0.97 12.67 -9.20
CA ALA A 96 0.50 12.71 -9.24
C ALA A 96 1.11 11.33 -9.54
N PHE A 97 0.60 10.26 -8.91
CA PHE A 97 1.00 8.89 -9.20
C PHE A 97 0.71 8.52 -10.67
N LYS A 98 -0.53 8.69 -11.12
CA LYS A 98 -0.95 8.31 -12.49
C LYS A 98 -0.20 9.09 -13.57
N GLU A 99 0.00 10.39 -13.39
CA GLU A 99 0.75 11.20 -14.34
C GLU A 99 2.21 10.76 -14.43
N TYR A 100 2.86 10.53 -13.29
CA TYR A 100 4.23 10.05 -13.26
C TYR A 100 4.34 8.66 -13.89
N GLU A 101 3.44 7.74 -13.54
CA GLU A 101 3.37 6.39 -14.09
C GLU A 101 3.17 6.42 -15.60
N ASN A 102 2.19 7.17 -16.11
CA ASN A 102 1.91 7.28 -17.54
C ASN A 102 3.10 7.85 -18.32
N ARG A 103 3.74 8.90 -17.80
CA ARG A 103 4.92 9.50 -18.41
C ARG A 103 6.09 8.50 -18.50
N THR A 104 6.27 7.69 -17.47
CA THR A 104 7.41 6.77 -17.36
C THR A 104 7.14 5.37 -17.92
N ASN A 105 5.88 5.01 -18.21
CA ASN A 105 5.51 3.73 -18.83
C ASN A 105 5.79 3.68 -20.34
N LYS A 106 6.09 4.83 -20.97
CA LYS A 106 6.51 4.90 -22.38
C LYS A 106 7.78 4.07 -22.60
N PRO A 107 7.91 3.33 -23.72
CA PRO A 107 9.07 2.49 -24.01
C PRO A 107 10.31 3.36 -24.21
N THR A 108 11.01 3.62 -23.10
CA THR A 108 12.21 4.45 -23.01
C THR A 108 13.27 3.67 -22.25
N LYS A 109 14.54 4.02 -22.43
CA LYS A 109 15.66 3.37 -21.73
C LYS A 109 15.56 3.46 -20.19
N VAL A 110 14.81 4.44 -19.68
CA VAL A 110 14.66 4.72 -18.25
C VAL A 110 13.38 4.13 -17.63
N ARG A 111 12.45 3.58 -18.42
CA ARG A 111 11.14 3.08 -17.95
C ARG A 111 11.24 2.14 -16.73
N ASN A 112 12.26 1.29 -16.71
CA ASN A 112 12.48 0.29 -15.67
C ASN A 112 13.68 0.62 -14.79
N SER A 113 14.15 1.87 -14.78
CA SER A 113 15.29 2.24 -13.95
C SER A 113 14.92 2.15 -12.45
N PRO A 114 15.89 1.85 -11.57
CA PRO A 114 15.66 1.85 -10.12
C PRO A 114 15.05 3.17 -9.62
N GLU A 115 15.48 4.31 -10.15
CA GLU A 115 15.00 5.64 -9.75
C GLU A 115 13.52 5.84 -10.11
N VAL A 116 13.12 5.42 -11.31
CA VAL A 116 11.70 5.47 -11.74
C VAL A 116 10.84 4.58 -10.86
N ARG A 117 11.32 3.37 -10.53
CA ARG A 117 10.60 2.44 -9.64
C ARG A 117 10.46 3.00 -8.23
N MET A 118 11.53 3.56 -7.67
CA MET A 118 11.47 4.17 -6.34
C MET A 118 10.53 5.37 -6.32
N LYS A 119 10.54 6.21 -7.35
CA LYS A 119 9.63 7.36 -7.39
C LYS A 119 8.16 6.96 -7.50
N ARG A 120 7.84 5.93 -8.30
CA ARG A 120 6.48 5.37 -8.35
C ARG A 120 6.05 4.79 -7.01
N PHE A 121 6.96 4.11 -6.32
CA PHE A 121 6.74 3.59 -4.97
C PHE A 121 6.36 4.73 -4.01
N GLU A 122 7.17 5.80 -3.94
CA GLU A 122 6.90 6.95 -3.07
C GLU A 122 5.53 7.58 -3.32
N LEU A 123 5.20 7.84 -4.60
CA LEU A 123 3.92 8.44 -4.98
C LEU A 123 2.73 7.51 -4.66
N ALA A 124 2.89 6.20 -4.82
CA ALA A 124 1.89 5.22 -4.43
C ALA A 124 1.67 5.21 -2.91
N ILE A 125 2.74 5.32 -2.10
CA ILE A 125 2.62 5.44 -0.64
C ILE A 125 1.90 6.74 -0.24
N GLU A 126 2.22 7.87 -0.88
CA GLU A 126 1.54 9.15 -0.62
C GLU A 126 0.04 9.07 -0.92
N TRP A 127 -0.33 8.47 -2.06
CA TRP A 127 -1.74 8.22 -2.42
C TRP A 127 -2.41 7.29 -1.42
N GLY A 128 -1.78 6.15 -1.09
CA GLY A 128 -2.34 5.16 -0.18
C GLY A 128 -2.57 5.72 1.22
N ARG A 129 -1.63 6.52 1.75
CA ARG A 129 -1.80 7.20 3.05
C ARG A 129 -2.95 8.19 3.03
N ALA A 130 -3.08 9.00 1.98
CA ALA A 130 -4.18 9.94 1.87
C ALA A 130 -5.55 9.23 1.82
N ALA A 131 -5.66 8.17 1.02
CA ALA A 131 -6.86 7.35 0.95
C ALA A 131 -7.17 6.68 2.29
N MET A 132 -6.17 6.14 2.97
CA MET A 132 -6.33 5.49 4.26
C MET A 132 -6.80 6.44 5.36
N SER A 133 -6.16 7.61 5.50
CA SER A 133 -6.60 8.63 6.47
C SER A 133 -8.02 9.11 6.20
N ALA A 134 -8.42 9.24 4.93
CA ALA A 134 -9.78 9.60 4.56
C ALA A 134 -10.80 8.50 4.91
N ALA A 135 -10.46 7.22 4.67
CA ALA A 135 -11.29 6.09 5.08
C ALA A 135 -11.43 6.04 6.61
N GLU A 136 -10.32 6.14 7.34
CA GLU A 136 -10.28 6.15 8.79
C GLU A 136 -11.13 7.28 9.38
N GLY A 137 -11.00 8.50 8.86
CA GLY A 137 -11.80 9.64 9.32
C GLY A 137 -13.30 9.43 9.10
N ARG A 138 -13.69 8.87 7.95
CA ARG A 138 -15.11 8.56 7.68
C ARG A 138 -15.63 7.43 8.57
N ILE A 139 -14.83 6.38 8.76
CA ILE A 139 -15.15 5.25 9.66
C ILE A 139 -15.32 5.76 11.09
N HIS A 140 -14.43 6.64 11.56
CA HIS A 140 -14.52 7.24 12.88
C HIS A 140 -15.88 7.94 13.08
N VAL A 141 -16.32 8.76 12.11
CA VAL A 141 -17.64 9.40 12.22
C VAL A 141 -18.78 8.39 12.24
N LEU A 142 -18.75 7.38 11.37
CA LEU A 142 -19.77 6.32 11.32
C LEU A 142 -19.87 5.52 12.62
N VAL A 143 -18.72 5.23 13.25
CA VAL A 143 -18.65 4.45 14.50
C VAL A 143 -19.06 5.28 15.70
N THR A 144 -18.55 6.50 15.82
CA THR A 144 -18.71 7.36 17.02
C THR A 144 -20.04 8.09 17.04
N TYR A 145 -20.54 8.53 15.87
CA TYR A 145 -21.72 9.38 15.77
C TYR A 145 -22.81 8.72 14.92
N ARG A 146 -23.37 7.63 15.44
CA ARG A 146 -24.35 6.79 14.73
C ARG A 146 -25.62 7.51 14.28
N ASN A 147 -25.92 8.66 14.87
CA ASN A 147 -27.05 9.53 14.60
C ASN A 147 -26.66 10.79 13.79
N ALA A 148 -25.47 10.82 13.17
CA ALA A 148 -25.03 11.97 12.37
C ALA A 148 -25.83 12.13 11.06
N TYR A 149 -26.31 11.04 10.48
CA TYR A 149 -26.84 11.02 9.12
C TYR A 149 -28.37 11.13 9.09
N ASP A 150 -28.93 11.53 7.94
CA ASP A 150 -30.36 11.83 7.85
C ASP A 150 -31.25 10.57 7.96
N ASN A 151 -30.79 9.45 7.41
CA ASN A 151 -31.56 8.18 7.35
C ASN A 151 -30.65 6.99 7.02
N LYS A 152 -31.22 5.76 7.07
CA LYS A 152 -30.53 4.51 6.74
C LYS A 152 -29.82 4.56 5.37
N ARG A 153 -30.45 5.13 4.35
CA ARG A 153 -29.83 5.25 3.00
C ARG A 153 -28.60 6.14 3.01
N SER A 154 -28.63 7.27 3.73
CA SER A 154 -27.47 8.15 3.91
C SER A 154 -26.33 7.40 4.60
N ILE A 155 -26.62 6.65 5.66
CA ILE A 155 -25.64 5.82 6.37
C ILE A 155 -24.99 4.79 5.43
N GLN A 156 -25.80 4.01 4.71
CA GLN A 156 -25.30 3.02 3.74
C GLN A 156 -24.42 3.67 2.66
N THR A 157 -24.80 4.86 2.19
CA THR A 157 -23.99 5.63 1.22
C THR A 157 -22.63 5.99 1.80
N HIS A 158 -22.57 6.46 3.06
CA HIS A 158 -21.30 6.79 3.70
C HIS A 158 -20.45 5.55 3.99
N ILE A 159 -21.05 4.41 4.34
CA ILE A 159 -20.35 3.13 4.49
C ILE A 159 -19.74 2.70 3.15
N GLN A 160 -20.52 2.76 2.06
CA GLN A 160 -20.01 2.44 0.72
C GLN A 160 -18.85 3.35 0.34
N GLN A 161 -18.98 4.67 0.55
CA GLN A 161 -17.89 5.60 0.26
C GLN A 161 -16.63 5.33 1.10
N ALA A 162 -16.77 4.89 2.37
CA ALA A 162 -15.64 4.44 3.18
C ALA A 162 -14.97 3.21 2.55
N SER A 163 -15.76 2.25 2.08
CA SER A 163 -15.28 1.06 1.37
C SER A 163 -14.54 1.41 0.07
N ASP A 164 -15.10 2.28 -0.76
CA ASP A 164 -14.48 2.70 -2.02
C ASP A 164 -13.14 3.43 -1.77
N THR A 165 -13.10 4.25 -0.72
CA THR A 165 -11.90 4.97 -0.30
C THR A 165 -10.83 4.01 0.22
N LEU A 166 -11.23 2.98 0.96
CA LEU A 166 -10.32 1.94 1.43
C LEU A 166 -9.80 1.07 0.28
N GLN A 167 -10.63 0.78 -0.72
CA GLN A 167 -10.20 0.07 -1.92
C GLN A 167 -9.19 0.89 -2.74
N SER A 168 -9.34 2.22 -2.77
CA SER A 168 -8.33 3.13 -3.32
C SER A 168 -7.00 3.01 -2.57
N ALA A 169 -7.03 2.95 -1.23
CA ALA A 169 -5.83 2.72 -0.42
C ALA A 169 -5.17 1.36 -0.73
N ARG A 170 -5.97 0.30 -0.86
CA ARG A 170 -5.49 -1.04 -1.24
C ARG A 170 -4.79 -1.05 -2.60
N ALA A 171 -5.41 -0.44 -3.61
CA ALA A 171 -4.80 -0.33 -4.94
C ALA A 171 -3.46 0.42 -4.91
N ALA A 172 -3.34 1.44 -4.06
CA ALA A 172 -2.09 2.16 -3.85
C ALA A 172 -1.01 1.29 -3.19
N VAL A 173 -1.39 0.48 -2.20
CA VAL A 173 -0.49 -0.47 -1.53
C VAL A 173 0.00 -1.54 -2.50
N ASP A 174 -0.88 -2.07 -3.35
CA ASP A 174 -0.51 -3.04 -4.40
C ASP A 174 0.49 -2.42 -5.38
N ALA A 175 0.23 -1.18 -5.84
CA ALA A 175 1.14 -0.45 -6.73
C ALA A 175 2.50 -0.14 -6.07
N ALA A 176 2.51 0.20 -4.77
CA ALA A 176 3.73 0.39 -4.02
C ALA A 176 4.52 -0.92 -3.94
N GLY A 177 3.87 -2.02 -3.54
CA GLY A 177 4.47 -3.35 -3.50
C GLY A 177 5.09 -3.74 -4.84
N ASP A 178 4.37 -3.57 -5.94
CA ASP A 178 4.85 -3.90 -7.29
C ASP A 178 6.13 -3.15 -7.66
N ASN A 179 6.15 -1.84 -7.40
CA ASN A 179 7.32 -1.00 -7.72
C ASN A 179 8.50 -1.28 -6.79
N TYR A 180 8.23 -1.57 -5.52
CA TYR A 180 9.24 -2.00 -4.56
C TYR A 180 9.90 -3.32 -4.97
N ARG A 181 9.10 -4.35 -5.31
CA ARG A 181 9.61 -5.64 -5.78
C ARG A 181 10.42 -5.48 -7.08
N ALA A 182 9.92 -4.67 -8.02
CA ALA A 182 10.62 -4.41 -9.27
C ALA A 182 11.96 -3.69 -9.08
N TYR A 183 12.03 -2.72 -8.17
CA TYR A 183 13.27 -2.03 -7.80
C TYR A 183 14.35 -3.02 -7.35
N TRP A 184 14.03 -3.90 -6.39
CA TRP A 184 15.01 -4.84 -5.84
C TRP A 184 15.44 -5.92 -6.84
N ARG A 185 14.53 -6.39 -7.70
CA ARG A 185 14.90 -7.29 -8.81
C ARG A 185 15.90 -6.62 -9.76
N GLY A 186 15.68 -5.34 -10.09
CA GLY A 186 16.60 -4.56 -10.91
C GLY A 186 17.98 -4.40 -10.27
N MET A 187 18.03 -4.08 -8.97
CA MET A 187 19.27 -3.96 -8.22
C MET A 187 20.04 -5.28 -8.12
N ALA A 188 19.34 -6.42 -7.97
CA ALA A 188 19.96 -7.74 -7.95
C ALA A 188 20.53 -8.13 -9.34
N ALA A 189 19.82 -7.80 -10.42
CA ALA A 189 20.27 -8.06 -11.79
C ALA A 189 21.41 -7.13 -12.24
N GLY A 190 21.53 -5.94 -11.65
CA GLY A 190 22.57 -4.95 -11.93
C GLY A 190 23.93 -5.21 -11.26
N LYS A 191 24.09 -6.27 -10.44
CA LYS A 191 25.42 -6.69 -9.98
C LYS A 191 26.17 -7.30 -11.16
N PRO A 192 27.39 -6.82 -11.51
CA PRO A 192 28.21 -7.52 -12.48
C PRO A 192 28.44 -8.94 -11.97
N ARG A 193 28.17 -9.94 -12.82
CA ARG A 193 28.78 -11.26 -12.65
C ARG A 193 30.27 -10.98 -12.52
N SER A 194 30.87 -11.28 -11.37
CA SER A 194 32.31 -11.21 -11.24
C SER A 194 32.88 -12.11 -12.32
N SER A 195 33.44 -11.52 -13.37
CA SER A 195 34.33 -12.24 -14.26
C SER A 195 35.52 -12.62 -13.40
N VAL A 196 35.46 -13.82 -12.83
CA VAL A 196 36.67 -14.54 -12.43
C VAL A 196 37.37 -14.87 -13.75
N LEU A 197 38.09 -13.88 -14.27
CA LEU A 197 39.24 -14.08 -15.13
C LEU A 197 40.43 -14.08 -14.16
N THR A 198 40.62 -15.19 -13.45
CA THR A 198 41.97 -15.59 -13.06
C THR A 198 42.63 -16.06 -14.35
N SER A 199 43.32 -15.13 -15.00
CA SER A 199 44.31 -15.46 -16.02
C SER A 199 45.48 -16.15 -15.35
N ASP A 200 45.34 -17.44 -15.07
CA ASP A 200 46.48 -18.33 -14.89
C ASP A 200 46.95 -18.75 -16.28
N THR A 201 47.67 -17.87 -16.95
CA THR A 201 48.62 -18.29 -17.99
C THR A 201 49.96 -18.51 -17.30
N PHE A 202 50.15 -19.75 -16.84
CA PHE A 202 51.48 -20.34 -16.76
C PHE A 202 52.05 -20.35 -18.19
N SER A 203 53.12 -19.59 -18.42
CA SER A 203 54.07 -19.88 -19.49
C SER A 203 55.38 -20.19 -18.78
N ASP A 204 55.62 -21.49 -18.61
CA ASP A 204 56.87 -22.05 -18.11
C ASP A 204 57.52 -22.82 -19.26
N GLY A 205 58.83 -22.59 -19.46
CA GLY A 205 59.73 -23.34 -20.33
C GLY A 205 59.67 -23.04 -21.84
N SER A 206 60.78 -22.95 -22.57
CA SER A 206 62.19 -23.17 -22.27
C SER A 206 63.03 -22.59 -23.41
N ASP A 207 64.31 -22.37 -23.08
CA ASP A 207 65.42 -21.94 -23.95
C ASP A 207 65.56 -22.65 -25.30
#